data_AF-A0A4Z2E0I5-F1
#
_entry.id   AF-A0A4Z2E0I5-F1
#
_cell.length_a   1.000
_cell.length_b   1.000
_cell.length_c   1.000
_cell.angle_alpha   90.00
_cell.angle_beta   90.00
_cell.angle_gamma   90.00
#
_symmetry.space_group_name_H-M   'P 1'
#
loop_
_entity.id
_entity.type
_entity.pdbx_description
1 polymer ?
#
loop_
_entity_poly.entity_id
_entity_poly.type
_entity_poly.pdbx_seq_one_letter_code
_entity_poly.pdbx_strand_id
1 'polypeptide(L)'
;MKQKETLNPALLLLFRLVVWLYTSVTFLPSYVLSRVFGPGGAHRGSEEERAARAKARSAPGRPEGPYRAVSAADGLATALHPGVDTLDKVFEYAATRFPHRDCLGTRELVSEEDEHQGNGKVFKKVETRDTPPPNT
;
A
#
# COMPACT_ATOMS: atom_id res chain seq x y z
N MET A 1 -8.93 -40.35 -29.08
CA MET A 1 -8.15 -41.32 -28.27
C MET A 1 -7.82 -40.67 -26.93
N LYS A 2 -8.23 -41.28 -25.82
CA LYS A 2 -8.12 -40.69 -24.47
C LYS A 2 -7.01 -41.45 -23.74
N GLN A 3 -5.79 -40.91 -23.71
CA GLN A 3 -4.69 -41.51 -22.96
C GLN A 3 -5.05 -41.49 -21.47
N LYS A 4 -5.18 -42.67 -20.88
CA LYS A 4 -5.20 -42.84 -19.43
C LYS A 4 -3.76 -43.09 -19.01
N GLU A 5 -3.02 -42.02 -18.82
CA GLU A 5 -1.69 -42.04 -18.18
C GLU A 5 -1.87 -42.64 -16.77
N THR A 6 -1.57 -43.92 -16.62
CA THR A 6 -1.62 -44.62 -15.33
C THR A 6 -0.26 -44.47 -14.67
N LEU A 7 -0.05 -43.33 -14.01
CA LEU A 7 1.17 -43.08 -13.24
C LEU A 7 1.33 -44.12 -12.14
N ASN A 8 2.54 -44.68 -12.01
CA ASN A 8 2.85 -45.69 -11.00
C ASN A 8 2.55 -45.13 -9.59
N PRO A 9 1.73 -45.82 -8.76
CA PRO A 9 1.36 -45.35 -7.43
C PRO A 9 2.57 -45.13 -6.51
N ALA A 10 3.66 -45.88 -6.68
CA ALA A 10 4.89 -45.68 -5.92
C ALA A 10 5.59 -44.36 -6.28
N LEU A 11 5.59 -43.99 -7.57
CA LEU A 11 6.15 -42.72 -8.04
C LEU A 11 5.33 -41.53 -7.52
N LEU A 12 4.00 -41.66 -7.51
CA LEU A 12 3.11 -40.64 -6.93
C LEU A 12 3.34 -40.47 -5.42
N LEU A 13 3.56 -41.57 -4.70
CA LEU A 13 3.86 -41.53 -3.27
C LEU A 13 5.21 -40.84 -3.02
N LEU A 14 6.23 -41.17 -3.80
CA LEU A 14 7.54 -40.53 -3.72
C LEU A 14 7.44 -39.02 -3.96
N PHE A 15 6.74 -38.61 -5.02
CA PHE A 15 6.55 -37.20 -5.34
C PHE A 15 5.84 -36.44 -4.20
N ARG A 16 4.78 -37.03 -3.64
CA ARG A 16 4.07 -36.44 -2.49
C ARG A 16 4.97 -36.30 -1.27
N LEU A 17 5.82 -37.29 -0.99
CA LEU A 17 6.75 -37.25 0.13
C LEU A 17 7.79 -36.13 -0.06
N VAL A 18 8.34 -36.00 -1.27
CA VAL A 18 9.31 -34.95 -1.61
C VAL A 18 8.68 -33.55 -1.48
N VAL A 19 7.48 -33.35 -2.03
CA VAL A 19 6.76 -32.07 -1.92
C VAL A 19 6.44 -31.74 -0.47
N TRP A 20 6.00 -32.74 0.31
CA TRP A 20 5.70 -32.57 1.73
C TRP A 20 6.96 -32.18 2.53
N LEU A 21 8.09 -32.86 2.26
CA LEU A 21 9.35 -32.56 2.93
C LEU A 21 9.86 -31.17 2.57
N TYR A 22 9.87 -30.83 1.27
CA TYR A 22 10.26 -29.50 0.78
C TYR A 22 9.39 -28.39 1.40
N THR A 23 8.08 -28.59 1.42
CA THR A 23 7.14 -27.63 2.01
C THR A 23 7.39 -27.50 3.50
N SER A 24 7.59 -28.60 4.22
CA SER A 24 7.85 -28.56 5.66
C SER A 24 9.16 -27.84 5.99
N VAL A 25 10.24 -28.17 5.29
CA VAL A 25 11.57 -27.58 5.50
C VAL A 25 11.63 -26.12 5.05
N THR A 26 10.85 -25.69 4.07
CA THR A 26 10.86 -24.30 3.61
C THR A 26 9.87 -23.44 4.39
N PHE A 27 8.66 -23.94 4.65
CA PHE A 27 7.58 -23.19 5.29
C PHE A 27 7.81 -23.03 6.79
N LEU A 28 8.23 -24.07 7.52
CA LEU A 28 8.38 -23.99 8.98
C LEU A 28 9.46 -22.98 9.39
N PRO A 29 10.69 -22.99 8.82
CA PRO A 29 11.69 -21.98 9.15
C PRO A 29 11.28 -20.58 8.68
N SER A 30 10.70 -20.43 7.48
CA SER A 30 10.21 -19.13 7.00
C SER A 30 9.11 -18.55 7.89
N TYR A 31 8.17 -19.38 8.34
CA TYR A 31 7.09 -18.97 9.24
C TYR A 31 7.61 -18.55 10.62
N VAL A 32 8.57 -19.30 11.19
CA VAL A 32 9.19 -18.93 12.47
C VAL A 32 10.06 -17.68 12.32
N LEU A 33 10.87 -17.58 11.26
CA LEU A 33 11.72 -16.42 10.99
C LEU A 33 10.89 -15.16 10.74
N SER A 34 9.80 -15.23 9.99
CA SER A 34 8.91 -14.08 9.78
C SER A 34 8.18 -13.66 11.05
N ARG A 35 7.91 -14.60 11.99
CA ARG A 35 7.34 -14.28 13.30
C ARG A 35 8.35 -13.62 14.25
N VAL A 36 9.62 -14.04 14.20
CA VAL A 36 10.68 -13.55 15.11
C VAL A 36 11.38 -12.31 14.59
N PHE A 37 11.68 -12.25 13.29
CA PHE A 37 12.49 -11.23 12.64
C PHE A 37 11.72 -10.36 11.62
N GLY A 38 10.43 -10.62 11.42
CA GLY A 38 9.62 -9.84 10.47
C GLY A 38 9.48 -8.38 10.90
N PRO A 39 9.60 -7.41 9.98
CA PRO A 39 9.53 -5.97 10.28
C PRO A 39 8.15 -5.49 10.78
N GLY A 40 7.17 -6.39 10.92
CA GLY A 40 5.81 -6.11 11.38
C GLY A 40 5.53 -6.44 12.86
N GLY A 41 6.51 -6.95 13.60
CA GLY A 41 6.32 -7.50 14.95
C GLY A 41 6.08 -6.48 16.08
N ALA A 42 6.22 -5.16 15.83
CA ALA A 42 6.16 -4.19 16.93
C ALA A 42 4.76 -3.68 17.29
N HIS A 43 3.75 -3.69 16.41
CA HIS A 43 2.46 -3.04 16.71
C HIS A 43 1.21 -3.56 15.98
N ARG A 44 1.28 -4.74 15.37
CA ARG A 44 0.23 -5.27 14.50
C ARG A 44 -0.30 -6.56 15.16
N GLY A 45 -1.14 -6.38 16.20
CA GLY A 45 -1.77 -7.46 16.99
C GLY A 45 -2.39 -8.58 16.15
N SER A 46 -2.66 -9.71 16.79
CA SER A 46 -3.06 -10.95 16.09
C SER A 46 -4.30 -10.73 15.21
N GLU A 47 -4.44 -11.50 14.14
CA GLU A 47 -5.62 -11.38 13.27
C GLU A 47 -6.93 -11.64 14.05
N GLU A 48 -6.87 -12.53 15.03
CA GLU A 48 -7.97 -12.84 15.95
C GLU A 48 -8.34 -11.64 16.83
N GLU A 49 -7.36 -10.95 17.41
CA GLU A 49 -7.58 -9.71 18.18
C GLU A 49 -8.21 -8.62 17.32
N ARG A 50 -7.82 -8.52 16.05
CA ARG A 50 -8.41 -7.58 15.09
C ARG A 50 -9.84 -7.94 14.72
N ALA A 51 -10.13 -9.23 14.54
CA ALA A 51 -11.46 -9.70 14.21
C ALA A 51 -12.43 -9.49 15.38
N ALA A 52 -11.95 -9.69 16.62
CA ALA A 52 -12.73 -9.49 17.84
C ALA A 52 -12.97 -8.01 18.19
N ARG A 53 -12.14 -7.08 17.68
CA ARG A 53 -12.30 -5.66 17.98
C ARG A 53 -13.58 -5.10 17.39
N ALA A 54 -14.35 -4.36 18.20
CA ALA A 54 -15.50 -3.61 17.74
C ALA A 54 -15.11 -2.64 16.61
N LYS A 55 -15.67 -2.86 15.41
CA LYS A 55 -15.37 -2.06 14.22
C LYS A 55 -16.21 -0.79 14.15
N ALA A 56 -17.42 -0.83 14.72
CA ALA A 56 -18.35 0.30 14.75
C ALA A 56 -19.09 0.40 16.08
N ARG A 57 -19.47 1.64 16.45
CA ARG A 57 -20.32 1.95 17.60
C ARG A 57 -21.48 2.84 17.18
N SER A 58 -22.61 2.74 17.86
CA SER A 58 -23.73 3.66 17.64
C SER A 58 -23.32 5.08 18.00
N ALA A 59 -23.56 6.03 17.09
CA ALA A 59 -23.27 7.44 17.32
C ALA A 59 -24.10 8.04 18.47
N PRO A 60 -25.43 7.83 18.56
CA PRO A 60 -26.24 8.30 19.69
C PRO A 60 -26.18 7.38 20.92
N GLY A 61 -25.37 6.31 20.92
CA GLY A 61 -25.31 5.33 22.01
C GLY A 61 -26.55 4.43 22.13
N ARG A 62 -27.48 4.49 21.17
CA ARG A 62 -28.70 3.69 21.10
C ARG A 62 -28.61 2.66 19.98
N PRO A 63 -29.05 1.41 20.16
CA PRO A 63 -28.94 0.37 19.13
C PRO A 63 -29.73 0.68 17.85
N GLU A 64 -30.75 1.53 17.95
CA GLU A 64 -31.60 1.95 16.82
C GLU A 64 -30.98 3.05 15.96
N GLY A 65 -29.87 3.64 16.41
CA GLY A 65 -29.22 4.78 15.77
C GLY A 65 -28.17 4.40 14.72
N PRO A 66 -27.67 5.39 13.95
CA PRO A 66 -26.63 5.15 12.97
C PRO A 66 -25.31 4.73 13.64
N TYR A 67 -24.66 3.72 13.07
CA TYR A 67 -23.35 3.24 13.51
C TYR A 67 -22.22 3.93 12.76
N ARG A 68 -21.13 4.25 13.47
CA ARG A 68 -19.91 4.83 12.90
C ARG A 68 -18.71 3.97 13.26
N ALA A 69 -17.71 3.95 12.37
CA ALA A 69 -16.45 3.27 12.63
C ALA A 69 -15.82 3.79 13.93
N VAL A 70 -15.32 2.90 14.79
CA VAL A 70 -14.75 3.31 16.09
C VAL A 70 -13.57 4.26 15.92
N SER A 71 -12.81 4.14 14.82
CA SER A 71 -11.70 5.04 14.48
C SER A 71 -12.12 6.44 14.02
N ALA A 72 -13.38 6.64 13.64
CA ALA A 72 -13.92 7.91 13.14
C ALA A 72 -15.20 8.31 13.89
N ALA A 73 -15.29 7.87 15.15
CA ALA A 73 -16.51 8.04 15.91
C ALA A 73 -16.67 9.44 16.53
N ASP A 74 -15.57 10.19 16.66
CA ASP A 74 -15.56 11.55 17.22
C ASP A 74 -15.88 12.62 16.15
N GLY A 75 -15.84 12.26 14.86
CA GLY A 75 -16.15 13.19 13.77
C GLY A 75 -15.74 12.67 12.39
N LEU A 76 -16.22 13.35 11.35
CA LEU A 76 -15.69 13.18 10.00
C LEU A 76 -14.39 13.96 9.90
N ALA A 77 -13.29 13.31 9.53
CA ALA A 77 -12.06 14.03 9.20
C ALA A 77 -12.31 14.85 7.93
N THR A 78 -12.31 16.17 8.04
CA THR A 78 -12.47 17.10 6.92
C THR A 78 -11.16 17.33 6.16
N ALA A 79 -10.04 17.10 6.82
CA ALA A 79 -8.69 17.26 6.28
C ALA A 79 -7.77 16.18 6.84
N LEU A 80 -6.77 15.77 6.05
CA LEU A 80 -5.77 14.77 6.46
C LEU A 80 -4.80 15.35 7.50
N HIS A 81 -4.47 16.64 7.36
CA HIS A 81 -3.60 17.39 8.26
C HIS A 81 -4.22 18.75 8.59
N PRO A 82 -3.96 19.32 9.78
CA PRO A 82 -4.43 20.66 10.12
C PRO A 82 -3.99 21.70 9.09
N GLY A 83 -4.92 22.47 8.54
CA GLY A 83 -4.65 23.50 7.53
C GLY A 83 -4.47 23.00 6.09
N VAL A 84 -4.50 21.67 5.86
CA VAL A 84 -4.39 21.03 4.55
C VAL A 84 -5.78 20.62 4.06
N ASP A 85 -6.56 21.61 3.67
CA ASP A 85 -7.98 21.51 3.30
C ASP A 85 -8.25 21.41 1.79
N THR A 86 -7.23 21.64 0.96
CA THR A 86 -7.29 21.47 -0.49
C THR A 86 -6.39 20.35 -0.96
N LEU A 87 -6.75 19.74 -2.08
CA LEU A 87 -5.98 18.65 -2.69
C LEU A 87 -4.56 19.10 -3.09
N ASP A 88 -4.43 20.36 -3.53
CA ASP A 88 -3.14 21.01 -3.81
C ASP A 88 -2.22 21.05 -2.58
N LYS A 89 -2.74 21.52 -1.43
CA LYS A 89 -2.00 21.51 -0.16
C LYS A 89 -1.63 20.09 0.28
N VAL A 90 -2.46 19.07 -0.02
CA VAL A 90 -2.13 17.67 0.30
C VAL A 90 -0.90 17.22 -0.49
N PHE A 91 -0.82 17.56 -1.77
CA PHE A 91 0.35 17.22 -2.59
C PHE A 91 1.59 17.98 -2.14
N GLU A 92 1.47 19.27 -1.85
CA GLU A 92 2.58 20.06 -1.31
C GLU A 92 3.08 19.50 0.03
N TYR A 93 2.15 19.17 0.94
CA TYR A 93 2.48 18.54 2.21
C TYR A 93 3.17 17.18 2.02
N ALA A 94 2.69 16.36 1.08
CA ALA A 94 3.29 15.05 0.81
C ALA A 94 4.70 15.18 0.20
N ALA A 95 4.90 16.10 -0.74
CA ALA A 95 6.19 16.38 -1.37
C ALA A 95 7.22 16.89 -0.34
N THR A 96 6.82 17.82 0.53
CA THR A 96 7.68 18.36 1.59
C THR A 96 7.99 17.34 2.68
N ARG A 97 7.03 16.47 3.04
CA ARG A 97 7.18 15.47 4.09
C ARG A 97 8.00 14.25 3.65
N PHE A 98 7.90 13.86 2.39
CA PHE A 98 8.54 12.67 1.83
C PHE A 98 9.41 12.98 0.61
N PRO A 99 10.39 13.90 0.72
CA PRO A 99 11.16 14.39 -0.43
C PRO A 99 12.05 13.32 -1.07
N HIS A 100 12.30 12.21 -0.38
CA HIS A 100 13.21 11.14 -0.81
C HIS A 100 12.48 9.84 -1.11
N ARG A 101 11.14 9.85 -1.13
CA ARG A 101 10.37 8.66 -1.50
C ARG A 101 9.81 8.84 -2.91
N ASP A 102 9.91 7.79 -3.72
CA ASP A 102 9.34 7.72 -5.07
C ASP A 102 7.79 7.60 -5.05
N CYS A 103 7.12 8.41 -4.23
CA CYS A 103 5.68 8.30 -3.99
C CYS A 103 4.86 9.23 -4.89
N LEU A 104 5.47 10.29 -5.39
CA LEU A 104 4.87 11.28 -6.27
C LEU A 104 5.96 11.63 -7.27
N GLY A 105 5.75 11.38 -8.56
CA GLY A 105 6.70 11.78 -9.60
C GLY A 105 6.80 13.30 -9.65
N THR A 106 7.59 13.90 -8.77
CA THR A 106 7.92 15.32 -8.81
C THR A 106 9.03 15.52 -9.83
N ARG A 107 8.83 16.47 -10.74
CA ARG A 107 9.86 16.89 -11.68
C ARG A 107 10.36 18.26 -11.29
N GLU A 108 11.66 18.48 -11.48
CA GLU A 108 12.27 19.79 -11.30
C GLU A 108 11.97 20.65 -12.53
N LEU A 109 11.55 21.89 -12.30
CA LEU A 109 11.37 22.90 -13.34
C LEU A 109 12.76 23.36 -13.82
N VAL A 110 13.09 23.11 -15.08
CA VAL A 110 14.40 23.48 -15.66
C VAL A 110 14.33 24.82 -16.36
N SER A 111 13.32 25.01 -17.21
CA SER A 111 13.13 26.25 -17.96
C SER A 111 11.66 26.47 -18.26
N GLU A 112 11.30 27.74 -18.42
CA GLU A 112 9.99 28.18 -18.85
C GLU A 112 10.16 29.17 -20.02
N GLU A 113 9.62 28.82 -21.18
CA GLU A 113 9.76 29.56 -22.43
C GLU A 113 8.39 29.98 -22.97
N ASP A 114 8.31 31.15 -23.60
CA ASP A 114 7.10 31.64 -24.26
C ASP A 114 7.04 31.14 -25.72
N GLU A 115 6.24 30.12 -25.98
CA GLU A 115 6.02 29.58 -27.32
C GLU A 115 4.96 30.40 -28.07
N HIS A 116 5.40 31.11 -29.10
CA HIS A 116 4.51 31.83 -30.02
C HIS A 116 3.94 30.86 -31.07
N GLN A 117 2.62 30.69 -31.07
CA GLN A 117 1.93 29.93 -32.10
C GLN A 117 1.62 30.81 -33.32
N GLY A 118 1.50 30.20 -34.50
CA GLY A 118 1.22 30.90 -35.76
C GLY A 118 -0.13 31.65 -35.83
N ASN A 119 -1.00 31.46 -34.84
CA ASN A 119 -2.25 32.20 -34.65
C ASN A 119 -2.09 33.45 -33.74
N GLY A 120 -0.86 33.78 -33.33
CA GLY A 120 -0.55 34.90 -32.43
C GLY A 120 -0.73 34.61 -30.93
N LYS A 121 -1.16 33.40 -30.54
CA LYS A 121 -1.24 33.02 -29.12
C LYS A 121 0.14 32.70 -28.57
N VAL A 122 0.37 33.08 -27.31
CA VAL A 122 1.60 32.77 -26.57
C VAL A 122 1.26 31.75 -25.49
N PHE A 123 2.02 30.66 -25.44
CA PHE A 123 1.88 29.62 -24.43
C PHE A 123 3.15 29.53 -23.59
N LYS A 124 3.00 29.39 -22.27
CA LYS A 124 4.11 29.04 -21.39
C LYS A 124 4.44 27.56 -21.54
N LYS A 125 5.55 27.28 -22.21
CA LYS A 125 6.11 25.95 -22.33
C LYS A 125 7.08 25.71 -21.19
N VAL A 126 6.98 24.54 -20.60
CA VAL A 126 7.76 24.16 -19.44
C VAL A 126 8.64 22.96 -19.79
N GLU A 127 9.95 23.07 -19.57
CA GLU A 127 10.85 21.92 -19.56
C GLU A 127 11.06 21.45 -18.13
N THR A 128 10.84 20.14 -17.92
CA THR A 128 10.98 19.51 -16.62
C THR A 128 11.94 18.34 -16.68
N ARG A 129 12.77 18.16 -15.66
CA ARG A 129 13.67 17.01 -15.50
C ARG A 129 13.20 16.14 -14.34
N ASP A 130 13.30 14.82 -14.50
CA ASP A 130 13.04 13.92 -13.38
C ASP A 130 14.11 14.15 -12.29
N THR A 131 13.69 14.40 -11.05
CA THR A 131 14.63 14.55 -9.93
C THR A 131 15.34 13.21 -9.71
N PRO A 132 16.69 13.15 -9.77
CA PRO A 132 17.42 11.94 -9.44
C PRO A 132 17.23 11.62 -7.95
N PRO A 133 17.20 10.33 -7.55
CA PRO A 133 17.21 9.97 -6.14
C PRO A 133 18.45 10.57 -5.48
N PRO A 134 18.36 11.08 -4.23
CA PRO A 134 19.52 11.62 -3.53
C PRO A 134 20.58 10.51 -3.36
N ASN A 135 21.86 10.87 -3.53
CA ASN A 135 22.97 9.96 -3.25
C ASN A 135 22.91 9.55 -1.76
N THR A 136 22.70 8.26 -1.53
CA THR A 136 22.78 7.60 -0.21
C THR A 136 24.18 7.61 0.36
#